data_AF-B2HI93-F1
#
_entry.id   AF-B2HI93-F1
#
_cell.length_a   1.000
_cell.length_b   1.000
_cell.length_c   1.000
_cell.angle_alpha   90.00
_cell.angle_beta   90.00
_cell.angle_gamma   90.00
#
_symmetry.space_group_name_H-M   'P 1'
#
loop_
_entity.id
_entity.type
_entity.pdbx_description
1 polymer ?
#
loop_
_entity_poly.entity_id
_entity_poly.type
_entity_poly.pdbx_seq_one_letter_code
_entity_poly.pdbx_strand_id
1 'polypeptide(L)'
;MAIFGRRTARQRLRKAAQESLAIPAFSSPPDCTPWVIGGLWPTELSRDAPETATLAEYLEADLQRIADSANEELASLRHAVMLDSDRRAAEARVIDDARARAVQRVESARNQLREGASTEPPVAPPDVADPNAAEPGSQPQPPTAGRPDAVDAARAAARAPAPAVPESDDQRLRRLLMFVARQEPRLNWAIGQRPEGTVLVTDVAHGWIPPGIALPQGVRLLPPKRRSGRLAALVDAATGLLSYSPGDPLPWADEDTATRSSVRPRELPMADNVARELCDATRSRVGLPRRAHVLAKAADAGTAVVEDEIDLLRVHLDTARHEVVAHYPSIDGEVLLNCMLLAATASSVSGDAVTANYHLAWFRELNA
;
A
#
# COMPACT_ATOMS: atom_id res chain seq x y z
N MET A 1 22.91 33.06 -41.77
CA MET A 1 22.95 31.60 -42.01
C MET A 1 23.53 30.83 -40.81
N ALA A 2 22.84 30.70 -39.67
CA ALA A 2 23.37 29.93 -38.53
C ALA A 2 22.30 29.28 -37.62
N ILE A 3 21.07 29.11 -38.10
CA ILE A 3 19.94 28.64 -37.27
C ILE A 3 19.56 27.18 -37.61
N PHE A 4 19.86 26.71 -38.83
CA PHE A 4 19.51 25.34 -39.25
C PHE A 4 20.41 24.23 -38.66
N GLY A 5 21.66 24.54 -38.27
CA GLY A 5 22.57 23.54 -37.68
C GLY A 5 22.30 23.16 -36.22
N ARG A 6 21.55 23.98 -35.46
CA ARG A 6 21.34 23.76 -34.02
C ARG A 6 20.16 22.83 -33.71
N ARG A 7 19.16 22.77 -34.60
CA ARG A 7 18.00 21.88 -34.44
C ARG A 7 18.37 20.42 -34.71
N THR A 8 19.21 20.18 -35.71
CA THR A 8 19.70 18.83 -36.05
C THR A 8 20.64 18.27 -34.99
N ALA A 9 21.48 19.11 -34.36
CA ALA A 9 22.32 18.70 -33.23
C ALA A 9 21.51 18.31 -31.98
N ARG A 10 20.46 19.07 -31.64
CA ARG A 10 19.55 18.73 -30.51
C ARG A 10 18.73 17.47 -30.76
N GLN A 11 18.30 17.23 -32.00
CA GLN A 11 17.61 15.98 -32.35
C GLN A 11 18.55 14.78 -32.29
N ARG A 12 19.80 14.92 -32.74
CA ARG A 12 20.82 13.87 -32.61
C ARG A 12 21.18 13.57 -31.16
N LEU A 13 21.28 14.59 -30.31
CA LEU A 13 21.50 14.43 -28.87
C LEU A 13 20.32 13.77 -28.15
N ARG A 14 19.07 14.09 -28.52
CA ARG A 14 17.88 13.42 -27.97
C ARG A 14 17.79 11.96 -28.44
N LYS A 15 18.09 11.70 -29.71
CA LYS A 15 18.12 10.34 -30.25
C LYS A 15 19.22 9.50 -29.60
N ALA A 16 20.43 10.06 -29.45
CA ALA A 16 21.54 9.41 -28.76
C ALA A 16 21.26 9.20 -27.25
N ALA A 17 20.54 10.13 -26.59
CA ALA A 17 20.12 9.98 -25.20
C ALA A 17 19.01 8.92 -25.02
N GLN A 18 18.12 8.78 -25.99
CA GLN A 18 17.12 7.70 -26.03
C GLN A 18 17.75 6.34 -26.36
N GLU A 19 18.72 6.31 -27.28
CA GLU A 19 19.50 5.11 -27.59
C GLU A 19 20.43 4.70 -26.44
N SER A 20 20.88 5.64 -25.57
CA SER A 20 21.66 5.33 -24.36
C SER A 20 20.82 4.88 -23.15
N LEU A 21 19.50 5.02 -23.20
CA LEU A 21 18.56 4.48 -22.19
C LEU A 21 18.22 3.01 -22.42
N ALA A 22 18.76 2.39 -23.48
CA ALA A 22 18.69 0.97 -23.72
C ALA A 22 19.97 0.29 -23.21
N ILE A 23 19.97 -0.16 -21.94
CA ILE A 23 20.94 -1.13 -21.41
C ILE A 23 20.15 -2.20 -20.63
N PRO A 24 20.61 -3.45 -20.61
CA PRO A 24 20.35 -4.50 -21.57
C PRO A 24 19.16 -5.39 -21.15
N ALA A 25 18.61 -6.13 -22.10
CA ALA A 25 17.57 -7.12 -21.86
C ALA A 25 18.13 -8.36 -21.14
N PHE A 26 18.15 -8.40 -19.79
CA PHE A 26 18.29 -9.67 -19.05
C PHE A 26 17.72 -9.55 -17.63
N SER A 27 16.43 -9.85 -17.48
CA SER A 27 15.87 -10.43 -16.26
C SER A 27 14.61 -11.19 -16.63
N SER A 28 14.53 -12.47 -16.28
CA SER A 28 13.33 -13.29 -16.45
C SER A 28 12.12 -12.58 -15.80
N PRO A 29 10.97 -12.49 -16.49
CA PRO A 29 9.88 -11.63 -16.08
C PRO A 29 8.99 -12.26 -15.00
N PRO A 30 8.34 -11.41 -14.19
CA PRO A 30 7.38 -11.85 -13.17
C PRO A 30 6.18 -12.52 -13.82
N ASP A 31 5.75 -13.63 -13.23
CA ASP A 31 4.50 -14.32 -13.52
C ASP A 31 3.31 -13.34 -13.42
N CYS A 32 2.50 -13.23 -14.47
CA CYS A 32 1.34 -12.33 -14.48
C CYS A 32 0.10 -12.90 -13.77
N THR A 33 0.15 -14.16 -13.32
CA THR A 33 -0.94 -14.85 -12.63
C THR A 33 -1.57 -13.99 -11.50
N PRO A 34 -0.80 -13.34 -10.60
CA PRO A 34 -1.39 -12.50 -9.54
C PRO A 34 -2.22 -11.32 -10.06
N TRP A 35 -1.90 -10.77 -11.24
CA TRP A 35 -2.63 -9.66 -11.84
C TRP A 35 -3.88 -10.11 -12.62
N VAL A 36 -3.84 -11.33 -13.17
CA VAL A 36 -4.94 -11.90 -13.96
C VAL A 36 -6.01 -12.51 -13.07
N ILE A 37 -5.64 -13.30 -12.06
CA ILE A 37 -6.60 -14.07 -11.22
C ILE A 37 -6.74 -13.55 -9.79
N GLY A 38 -5.87 -12.63 -9.35
CA GLY A 38 -5.86 -12.11 -7.98
C GLY A 38 -7.18 -11.48 -7.55
N GLY A 39 -7.75 -12.00 -6.47
CA GLY A 39 -8.99 -11.47 -5.87
C GLY A 39 -10.27 -11.74 -6.68
N LEU A 40 -10.22 -12.59 -7.71
CA LEU A 40 -11.38 -12.92 -8.54
C LEU A 40 -12.20 -14.11 -8.03
N TRP A 41 -11.77 -14.79 -6.95
CA TRP A 41 -12.50 -15.94 -6.45
C TRP A 41 -13.85 -15.54 -5.84
N PRO A 42 -14.97 -16.14 -6.29
CA PRO A 42 -16.30 -15.81 -5.77
C PRO A 42 -16.49 -16.38 -4.36
N THR A 43 -17.04 -15.58 -3.45
CA THR A 43 -17.29 -15.96 -2.06
C THR A 43 -18.37 -17.05 -1.91
N GLU A 44 -19.21 -17.22 -2.94
CA GLU A 44 -20.29 -18.20 -2.99
C GLU A 44 -19.78 -19.62 -3.35
N LEU A 45 -18.60 -19.75 -3.96
CA LEU A 45 -17.96 -21.04 -4.22
C LEU A 45 -17.07 -21.42 -3.05
N SER A 46 -17.66 -22.11 -2.08
CA SER A 46 -16.92 -22.75 -0.99
C SER A 46 -16.26 -24.04 -1.50
N ARG A 47 -14.95 -24.17 -1.30
CA ARG A 47 -14.17 -25.36 -1.67
C ARG A 47 -14.60 -26.63 -0.95
N ASP A 48 -15.31 -26.49 0.17
CA ASP A 48 -15.70 -27.57 1.07
C ASP A 48 -17.15 -28.06 0.86
N ALA A 49 -17.91 -27.43 -0.05
CA ALA A 49 -19.28 -27.83 -0.34
C ALA A 49 -19.30 -28.87 -1.48
N PRO A 50 -19.80 -30.10 -1.25
CA PRO A 50 -19.74 -31.19 -2.24
C PRO A 50 -20.58 -30.90 -3.49
N GLU A 51 -21.61 -30.05 -3.37
CA GLU A 51 -22.49 -29.64 -4.47
C GLU A 51 -21.81 -28.65 -5.44
N THR A 52 -20.79 -27.91 -4.99
CA THR A 52 -20.08 -26.90 -5.80
C THR A 52 -18.63 -27.26 -6.11
N ALA A 53 -18.12 -28.37 -5.57
CA ALA A 53 -16.73 -28.80 -5.70
C ALA A 53 -16.28 -28.96 -7.17
N THR A 54 -17.07 -29.66 -7.99
CA THR A 54 -16.73 -29.88 -9.41
C THR A 54 -16.68 -28.58 -10.22
N LEU A 55 -17.57 -27.63 -9.93
CA LEU A 55 -17.58 -26.32 -10.59
C LEU A 55 -16.41 -25.44 -10.13
N ALA A 56 -16.06 -25.50 -8.83
CA ALA A 56 -14.91 -24.81 -8.27
C ALA A 56 -13.59 -25.31 -8.87
N GLU A 57 -13.40 -26.63 -8.96
CA GLU A 57 -12.23 -27.24 -9.61
C GLU A 57 -12.12 -26.82 -11.08
N TYR A 58 -13.24 -26.84 -11.81
CA TYR A 58 -13.26 -26.41 -13.20
C TYR A 58 -12.92 -24.93 -13.37
N LEU A 59 -13.47 -24.06 -12.51
CA LEU A 59 -13.18 -22.62 -12.54
C LEU A 59 -11.72 -22.33 -12.19
N GLU A 60 -11.15 -23.00 -11.19
CA GLU A 60 -9.74 -22.85 -10.81
C GLU A 60 -8.82 -23.27 -11.97
N ALA A 61 -9.10 -24.41 -12.60
CA ALA A 61 -8.36 -24.86 -13.78
C ALA A 61 -8.50 -23.92 -14.98
N ASP A 62 -9.67 -23.31 -15.19
CA ASP A 62 -9.89 -22.37 -16.30
C ASP A 62 -9.20 -21.02 -16.05
N LEU A 63 -9.24 -20.50 -14.82
CA LEU A 63 -8.54 -19.29 -14.42
C LEU A 63 -7.02 -19.45 -14.54
N GLN A 64 -6.48 -20.60 -14.10
CA GLN A 64 -5.06 -20.90 -14.26
C GLN A 64 -4.68 -21.00 -15.74
N ARG A 65 -5.51 -21.65 -16.57
CA ARG A 65 -5.29 -21.73 -18.03
C ARG A 65 -5.26 -20.35 -18.70
N ILE A 66 -6.09 -19.41 -18.25
CA ILE A 66 -6.09 -18.03 -18.78
C ILE A 66 -4.78 -17.31 -18.40
N ALA A 67 -4.30 -17.48 -17.17
CA ALA A 67 -3.05 -16.90 -16.71
C ALA A 67 -1.83 -17.51 -17.45
N ASP A 68 -1.80 -18.83 -17.62
CA ASP A 68 -0.74 -19.54 -18.34
C ASP A 68 -0.68 -19.09 -19.81
N SER A 69 -1.83 -19.00 -20.49
CA SER A 69 -1.93 -18.48 -21.86
C SER A 69 -1.40 -17.04 -21.98
N ALA A 70 -1.71 -16.18 -21.00
CA ALA A 70 -1.21 -14.81 -20.98
C ALA A 70 0.31 -14.77 -20.77
N ASN A 71 0.86 -15.62 -19.89
CA ASN A 71 2.29 -15.76 -19.69
C ASN A 71 3.03 -16.24 -20.96
N GLU A 72 2.41 -17.14 -21.75
CA GLU A 72 2.94 -17.59 -23.05
C GLU A 72 2.92 -16.48 -24.12
N GLU A 73 1.85 -15.69 -24.18
CA GLU A 73 1.76 -14.52 -25.07
C GLU A 73 2.81 -13.46 -24.71
N LEU A 74 2.95 -13.14 -23.42
CA LEU A 74 4.00 -12.27 -22.91
C LEU A 74 5.39 -12.85 -23.23
N ALA A 75 5.56 -14.17 -23.21
CA ALA A 75 6.80 -14.80 -23.64
C ALA A 75 7.09 -14.61 -25.12
N SER A 76 6.08 -14.66 -25.97
CA SER A 76 6.21 -14.44 -27.40
C SER A 76 6.51 -12.96 -27.73
N LEU A 77 5.86 -12.01 -27.06
CA LEU A 77 6.11 -10.56 -27.23
C LEU A 77 7.55 -10.15 -26.90
N ARG A 78 8.19 -10.84 -25.95
CA ARG A 78 9.61 -10.61 -25.61
C ARG A 78 10.56 -10.97 -26.76
N HIS A 79 10.24 -12.02 -27.51
CA HIS A 79 11.06 -12.45 -28.64
C HIS A 79 10.73 -11.69 -29.93
N ALA A 80 9.70 -10.83 -29.92
CA ALA A 80 9.32 -10.01 -31.07
C ALA A 80 10.24 -8.80 -31.23
N VAL A 81 10.69 -8.57 -32.47
CA VAL A 81 11.48 -7.40 -32.85
C VAL A 81 10.53 -6.21 -33.04
N MET A 82 10.34 -5.44 -31.97
CA MET A 82 9.52 -4.23 -31.93
C MET A 82 10.14 -3.17 -31.01
N LEU A 83 9.67 -1.93 -31.11
CA LEU A 83 10.09 -0.84 -30.23
C LEU A 83 9.64 -1.12 -28.79
N ASP A 84 10.45 -0.72 -27.80
CA ASP A 84 10.16 -0.99 -26.38
C ASP A 84 8.84 -0.36 -25.90
N SER A 85 8.45 0.78 -26.46
CA SER A 85 7.15 1.41 -26.19
C SER A 85 5.99 0.54 -26.64
N ASP A 86 6.12 -0.05 -27.82
CA ASP A 86 5.08 -0.85 -28.45
C ASP A 86 4.97 -2.20 -27.76
N ARG A 87 6.11 -2.76 -27.32
CA ARG A 87 6.16 -3.97 -26.49
C ARG A 87 5.42 -3.77 -25.17
N ARG A 88 5.72 -2.70 -24.43
CA ARG A 88 5.02 -2.40 -23.15
C ARG A 88 3.53 -2.19 -23.34
N ALA A 89 3.13 -1.51 -24.41
CA ALA A 89 1.73 -1.30 -24.73
C ALA A 89 1.02 -2.61 -25.14
N ALA A 90 1.72 -3.55 -25.76
CA ALA A 90 1.21 -4.88 -26.07
C ALA A 90 1.12 -5.76 -24.81
N GLU A 91 2.14 -5.74 -23.94
CA GLU A 91 2.16 -6.46 -22.66
C GLU A 91 1.00 -6.04 -21.76
N ALA A 92 0.71 -4.74 -21.65
CA ALA A 92 -0.43 -4.23 -20.90
C ALA A 92 -1.78 -4.75 -21.44
N ARG A 93 -1.96 -4.77 -22.77
CA ARG A 93 -3.18 -5.30 -23.40
C ARG A 93 -3.38 -6.78 -23.11
N VAL A 94 -2.31 -7.59 -23.16
CA VAL A 94 -2.40 -9.02 -22.85
C VAL A 94 -2.90 -9.25 -21.42
N ILE A 95 -2.39 -8.49 -20.44
CA ILE A 95 -2.81 -8.59 -19.04
C ILE A 95 -4.27 -8.12 -18.87
N ASP A 96 -4.64 -6.98 -19.47
CA ASP A 96 -6.00 -6.43 -19.40
C ASP A 96 -7.03 -7.38 -20.04
N ASP A 97 -6.72 -7.93 -21.22
CA ASP A 97 -7.59 -8.88 -21.93
C ASP A 97 -7.72 -10.21 -21.17
N ALA A 98 -6.61 -10.72 -20.61
CA ALA A 98 -6.63 -11.93 -19.80
C ALA A 98 -7.48 -11.75 -18.53
N ARG A 99 -7.34 -10.59 -17.87
CA ARG A 99 -8.16 -10.24 -16.70
C ARG A 99 -9.63 -10.12 -17.05
N ALA A 100 -9.96 -9.50 -18.19
CA ALA A 100 -11.34 -9.41 -18.66
C ALA A 100 -11.97 -10.80 -18.91
N ARG A 101 -11.21 -11.71 -19.53
CA ARG A 101 -11.64 -13.11 -19.73
C ARG A 101 -11.84 -13.83 -18.39
N ALA A 102 -10.92 -13.66 -17.44
CA ALA A 102 -11.03 -14.25 -16.11
C ALA A 102 -12.29 -13.78 -15.36
N VAL A 103 -12.60 -12.48 -15.41
CA VAL A 103 -13.84 -11.92 -14.83
C VAL A 103 -15.09 -12.52 -15.48
N GLN A 104 -15.14 -12.61 -16.81
CA GLN A 104 -16.28 -13.21 -17.52
C GLN A 104 -16.50 -14.68 -17.15
N ARG A 105 -15.43 -15.43 -16.89
CA ARG A 105 -15.52 -16.84 -16.45
C ARG A 105 -16.09 -16.97 -15.05
N VAL A 106 -15.67 -16.11 -14.13
CA VAL A 106 -16.23 -16.04 -12.76
C VAL A 106 -17.70 -15.65 -12.80
N GLU A 107 -18.08 -14.65 -13.60
CA GLU A 107 -19.48 -14.23 -13.76
C GLU A 107 -20.35 -15.32 -14.36
N SER A 108 -19.84 -16.07 -15.35
CA SER A 108 -20.53 -17.22 -15.93
C SER A 108 -20.73 -18.34 -14.91
N ALA A 109 -19.70 -18.67 -14.12
CA ALA A 109 -19.80 -19.66 -13.05
C ALA A 109 -20.82 -19.24 -11.98
N ARG A 110 -20.87 -17.95 -11.61
CA ARG A 110 -21.86 -17.42 -10.66
C ARG A 110 -23.29 -17.48 -11.22
N ASN A 111 -23.46 -17.26 -12.51
CA ASN A 111 -24.77 -17.40 -13.16
C ASN A 111 -25.22 -18.87 -13.21
N GLN A 112 -24.31 -19.80 -13.49
CA GLN A 112 -24.59 -21.25 -13.43
C GLN A 112 -25.03 -21.71 -12.03
N LEU A 113 -24.42 -21.17 -10.96
CA LEU A 113 -24.86 -21.42 -9.58
C LEU A 113 -26.29 -20.91 -9.33
N ARG A 114 -26.63 -19.72 -9.85
CA ARG A 114 -27.96 -19.12 -9.70
C ARG A 114 -29.05 -19.88 -10.48
N GLU A 115 -28.70 -20.40 -11.66
CA GLU A 115 -29.59 -21.21 -12.48
C GLU A 115 -29.77 -22.62 -11.89
N GLY A 116 -28.71 -23.24 -11.36
CA GLY A 116 -28.78 -24.52 -10.64
C GLY A 116 -29.64 -24.48 -9.37
N ALA A 117 -29.67 -23.34 -8.67
CA ALA A 117 -30.49 -23.12 -7.48
C ALA A 117 -32.00 -22.91 -7.77
N SER A 118 -32.40 -22.74 -9.04
CA SER A 118 -33.79 -22.40 -9.43
C SER A 118 -34.65 -23.60 -9.87
N THR A 119 -34.28 -24.83 -9.52
CA THR A 119 -35.07 -26.03 -9.89
C THR A 119 -35.58 -26.77 -8.65
N GLU A 120 -36.88 -26.71 -8.40
CA GLU A 120 -37.63 -27.59 -7.45
C GLU A 120 -38.87 -28.16 -8.20
N PRO A 121 -39.49 -29.28 -7.75
CA PRO A 121 -39.17 -30.67 -8.10
C PRO A 121 -40.35 -31.40 -8.83
N PRO A 122 -40.24 -32.70 -9.15
CA PRO A 122 -41.41 -33.56 -8.84
C PRO A 122 -41.08 -34.96 -8.26
N VAL A 123 -41.78 -35.25 -7.14
CA VAL A 123 -42.53 -36.48 -6.77
C VAL A 123 -41.80 -37.85 -6.73
N ALA A 124 -41.71 -38.41 -5.52
CA ALA A 124 -41.32 -39.78 -5.12
C ALA A 124 -42.47 -40.82 -5.30
N PRO A 125 -42.47 -42.10 -4.79
CA PRO A 125 -41.49 -42.95 -4.04
C PRO A 125 -41.56 -44.48 -4.46
N PRO A 126 -41.38 -45.53 -3.60
CA PRO A 126 -40.27 -45.97 -2.70
C PRO A 126 -39.81 -47.45 -2.97
N ASP A 127 -38.78 -47.99 -2.28
CA ASP A 127 -38.95 -49.12 -1.30
C ASP A 127 -37.69 -49.62 -0.54
N VAL A 128 -37.93 -49.92 0.75
CA VAL A 128 -37.36 -50.85 1.78
C VAL A 128 -35.86 -51.11 2.09
N ALA A 129 -35.51 -50.86 3.39
CA ALA A 129 -34.99 -51.77 4.47
C ALA A 129 -33.68 -52.58 4.27
N ASP A 130 -32.79 -52.91 5.22
CA ASP A 130 -32.58 -52.78 6.69
C ASP A 130 -31.06 -53.13 6.96
N PRO A 131 -30.48 -52.95 8.17
CA PRO A 131 -29.04 -52.91 8.46
C PRO A 131 -28.46 -54.24 9.01
N ASN A 132 -27.13 -54.37 9.12
CA ASN A 132 -26.57 -55.19 10.20
C ASN A 132 -25.13 -54.80 10.63
N ALA A 133 -24.91 -55.02 11.93
CA ALA A 133 -23.77 -54.67 12.77
C ALA A 133 -22.65 -55.73 12.79
N ALA A 134 -21.45 -55.35 13.23
CA ALA A 134 -20.72 -55.94 14.38
C ALA A 134 -19.19 -55.62 14.36
N GLU A 135 -18.71 -54.98 15.42
CA GLU A 135 -17.35 -55.16 16.00
C GLU A 135 -17.37 -56.37 16.98
N PRO A 136 -16.31 -56.77 17.75
CA PRO A 136 -14.95 -56.23 17.92
C PRO A 136 -13.81 -57.28 18.04
N GLY A 137 -12.55 -56.81 18.17
CA GLY A 137 -11.63 -57.40 19.16
C GLY A 137 -10.13 -57.57 18.82
N SER A 138 -9.30 -56.92 19.65
CA SER A 138 -8.02 -57.40 20.23
C SER A 138 -6.67 -57.04 19.55
N GLN A 139 -5.91 -56.17 20.23
CA GLN A 139 -4.43 -56.05 20.26
C GLN A 139 -3.79 -57.25 21.02
N PRO A 140 -2.50 -57.65 20.87
CA PRO A 140 -1.30 -56.82 21.19
C PRO A 140 0.07 -57.09 20.47
N GLN A 141 0.84 -55.99 20.25
CA GLN A 141 2.31 -55.74 20.37
C GLN A 141 3.47 -56.68 19.85
N PRO A 142 4.72 -56.15 19.63
CA PRO A 142 5.65 -56.43 18.49
C PRO A 142 6.86 -57.35 18.82
N PRO A 143 7.83 -57.63 17.88
CA PRO A 143 9.09 -56.84 17.80
C PRO A 143 9.88 -56.81 16.43
N THR A 144 10.63 -55.71 16.25
CA THR A 144 12.04 -55.56 15.80
C THR A 144 12.59 -56.00 14.41
N ALA A 145 13.31 -55.04 13.80
CA ALA A 145 14.57 -55.12 13.00
C ALA A 145 14.48 -54.77 11.49
N GLY A 146 15.22 -53.73 11.11
CA GLY A 146 15.62 -53.46 9.71
C GLY A 146 15.79 -51.97 9.39
N ARG A 147 17.02 -51.46 9.45
CA ARG A 147 17.50 -50.15 8.96
C ARG A 147 18.63 -50.44 7.95
N PRO A 148 19.15 -49.52 7.11
CA PRO A 148 18.66 -48.22 6.59
C PRO A 148 18.60 -48.21 5.03
N ASP A 149 18.13 -47.11 4.44
CA ASP A 149 18.93 -46.45 3.41
C ASP A 149 18.71 -44.94 3.42
N ALA A 150 19.81 -44.22 3.24
CA ALA A 150 19.99 -42.79 3.38
C ALA A 150 19.86 -42.08 2.02
N VAL A 151 19.21 -40.91 1.99
CA VAL A 151 19.39 -39.96 0.89
C VAL A 151 19.41 -38.52 1.41
N ASP A 152 20.60 -37.93 1.30
CA ASP A 152 21.00 -36.52 1.18
C ASP A 152 20.28 -35.41 1.96
N ALA A 153 20.90 -35.04 3.08
CA ALA A 153 20.90 -33.69 3.60
C ALA A 153 22.24 -32.99 3.25
N ALA A 154 22.24 -32.21 2.17
CA ALA A 154 23.24 -31.19 1.87
C ALA A 154 22.54 -30.12 1.01
N ARG A 155 22.35 -28.87 1.43
CA ARG A 155 23.41 -27.90 1.77
C ARG A 155 22.76 -26.65 2.40
N ALA A 156 22.61 -26.63 3.72
CA ALA A 156 22.41 -25.38 4.46
C ALA A 156 23.78 -24.89 4.95
N ALA A 157 24.57 -24.31 4.03
CA ALA A 157 25.73 -23.54 4.43
C ALA A 157 25.25 -22.15 4.81
N ALA A 158 25.11 -21.90 6.13
CA ALA A 158 24.94 -20.56 6.67
C ALA A 158 26.10 -19.69 6.20
N ARG A 159 25.84 -18.83 5.21
CA ARG A 159 26.77 -17.80 4.77
C ARG A 159 26.88 -16.80 5.91
N ALA A 160 28.02 -16.76 6.59
CA ALA A 160 28.29 -15.73 7.58
C ALA A 160 28.03 -14.35 6.94
N PRO A 161 27.34 -13.42 7.63
CA PRO A 161 27.05 -12.11 7.06
C PRO A 161 28.38 -11.42 6.74
N ALA A 162 28.55 -11.03 5.48
CA ALA A 162 29.65 -10.17 5.07
C ALA A 162 29.59 -8.88 5.91
N PRO A 163 30.74 -8.28 6.26
CA PRO A 163 30.73 -7.02 7.01
C PRO A 163 29.95 -5.98 6.21
N ALA A 164 28.86 -5.47 6.80
CA ALA A 164 28.05 -4.42 6.20
C ALA A 164 28.95 -3.21 5.93
N VAL A 165 29.13 -2.86 4.67
CA VAL A 165 29.72 -1.57 4.30
C VAL A 165 28.81 -0.49 4.89
N PRO A 166 29.34 0.48 5.65
CA PRO A 166 28.51 1.53 6.21
C PRO A 166 27.77 2.28 5.09
N GLU A 167 26.45 2.39 5.22
CA GLU A 167 25.60 3.18 4.33
C GLU A 167 26.13 4.62 4.29
N SER A 168 26.31 5.18 3.10
CA SER A 168 26.70 6.59 2.97
C SER A 168 25.56 7.51 3.39
N ASP A 169 25.86 8.74 3.81
CA ASP A 169 24.83 9.70 4.23
C ASP A 169 23.81 9.96 3.12
N ASP A 170 24.24 10.07 1.86
CA ASP A 170 23.34 10.26 0.71
C ASP A 170 22.47 9.02 0.45
N GLN A 171 23.01 7.81 0.62
CA GLN A 171 22.23 6.57 0.51
C GLN A 171 21.16 6.52 1.61
N ARG A 172 21.54 6.86 2.84
CA ARG A 172 20.63 6.95 3.98
C ARG A 172 19.53 7.98 3.73
N LEU A 173 19.87 9.20 3.35
CA LEU A 173 18.88 10.24 3.07
C LEU A 173 17.93 9.82 1.95
N ARG A 174 18.45 9.22 0.88
CA ARG A 174 17.62 8.70 -0.23
C ARG A 174 16.67 7.62 0.26
N ARG A 175 17.14 6.64 1.03
CA ARG A 175 16.30 5.58 1.59
C ARG A 175 15.17 6.14 2.45
N LEU A 176 15.46 7.09 3.33
CA LEU A 176 14.46 7.73 4.20
C LEU A 176 13.44 8.57 3.39
N LEU A 177 13.89 9.27 2.34
CA LEU A 177 13.01 10.00 1.43
C LEU A 177 12.06 9.07 0.67
N MET A 178 12.60 7.97 0.12
CA MET A 178 11.80 6.98 -0.61
C MET A 178 10.80 6.27 0.30
N PHE A 179 11.12 6.08 1.58
CA PHE A 179 10.19 5.48 2.54
C PHE A 179 8.88 6.27 2.68
N VAL A 180 8.93 7.60 2.67
CA VAL A 180 7.72 8.44 2.77
C VAL A 180 7.10 8.72 1.41
N ALA A 181 7.91 8.93 0.37
CA ALA A 181 7.43 9.17 -0.98
C ALA A 181 6.63 7.99 -1.55
N ARG A 182 6.96 6.75 -1.17
CA ARG A 182 6.16 5.57 -1.56
C ARG A 182 4.79 5.50 -0.90
N GLN A 183 4.64 6.05 0.31
CA GLN A 183 3.36 6.05 1.03
C GLN A 183 2.41 7.09 0.45
N GLU A 184 2.93 8.23 0.00
CA GLU A 184 2.14 9.24 -0.69
C GLU A 184 2.96 9.90 -1.82
N PRO A 185 2.96 9.28 -3.02
CA PRO A 185 3.74 9.74 -4.17
C PRO A 185 3.15 10.96 -4.86
N ARG A 186 1.95 11.41 -4.46
CA ARG A 186 1.30 12.60 -5.04
C ARG A 186 1.76 13.91 -4.43
N LEU A 187 2.56 13.86 -3.36
CA LEU A 187 3.10 15.04 -2.69
C LEU A 187 4.58 15.25 -3.02
N ASN A 188 5.01 16.51 -3.01
CA ASN A 188 6.44 16.80 -2.98
C ASN A 188 7.01 16.48 -1.59
N TRP A 189 8.19 15.86 -1.57
CA TRP A 189 8.93 15.54 -0.36
C TRP A 189 10.36 16.06 -0.45
N ALA A 190 10.92 16.53 0.66
CA ALA A 190 12.35 16.80 0.75
C ALA A 190 12.91 16.35 2.09
N ILE A 191 14.16 15.91 2.04
CA ILE A 191 14.95 15.54 3.20
C ILE A 191 16.32 16.20 3.11
N GLY A 192 16.88 16.63 4.23
CA GLY A 192 18.22 17.20 4.26
C GLY A 192 18.86 17.08 5.63
N GLN A 193 20.18 17.19 5.67
CA GLN A 193 20.93 17.14 6.91
C GLN A 193 21.14 18.55 7.47
N ARG A 194 20.61 18.83 8.65
CA ARG A 194 20.89 20.05 9.43
C ARG A 194 21.85 19.75 10.59
N PRO A 195 22.46 20.76 11.23
CA PRO A 195 23.28 20.56 12.44
C PRO A 195 22.51 19.86 13.57
N GLU A 196 21.20 20.14 13.67
CA GLU A 196 20.26 19.55 14.63
C GLU A 196 19.85 18.10 14.30
N GLY A 197 20.15 17.62 13.09
CA GLY A 197 19.78 16.29 12.60
C GLY A 197 19.14 16.30 11.21
N THR A 198 18.70 15.12 10.77
CA THR A 198 18.01 14.93 9.48
C THR A 198 16.59 15.50 9.54
N VAL A 199 16.24 16.44 8.67
CA VAL A 199 14.91 17.06 8.60
C VAL A 199 14.15 16.55 7.38
N LEU A 200 12.90 16.16 7.57
CA LEU A 200 11.96 15.74 6.53
C LEU A 200 10.80 16.75 6.43
N VAL A 201 10.43 17.13 5.21
CA VAL A 201 9.33 18.07 4.95
C VAL A 201 8.50 17.66 3.73
N THR A 202 7.25 18.09 3.72
CA THR A 202 6.42 18.24 2.53
C THR A 202 5.89 19.68 2.47
N ASP A 203 5.58 20.17 1.28
CA ASP A 203 5.05 21.51 1.05
C ASP A 203 3.51 21.56 1.03
N VAL A 204 2.83 20.46 1.37
CA VAL A 204 1.36 20.39 1.44
C VAL A 204 0.75 21.49 2.31
N ALA A 205 1.38 21.80 3.45
CA ALA A 205 0.98 22.89 4.34
C ALA A 205 2.13 23.31 5.28
N HIS A 206 3.05 24.14 4.77
CA HIS A 206 4.11 24.79 5.56
C HIS A 206 5.08 23.86 6.34
N GLY A 207 5.12 22.56 6.01
CA GLY A 207 5.89 21.53 6.72
C GLY A 207 5.05 20.56 7.55
N TRP A 208 3.72 20.71 7.59
CA TRP A 208 2.81 19.72 8.17
C TRP A 208 2.90 18.40 7.41
N ILE A 209 2.97 17.29 8.13
CA ILE A 209 2.93 15.94 7.56
C ILE A 209 1.49 15.39 7.71
N PRO A 210 0.84 14.96 6.62
CA PRO A 210 -0.49 14.37 6.67
C PRO A 210 -0.58 13.14 7.59
N PRO A 211 -1.78 12.85 8.13
CA PRO A 211 -2.04 11.61 8.87
C PRO A 211 -1.84 10.39 7.96
N GLY A 212 -1.64 9.21 8.57
CA GLY A 212 -1.44 7.95 7.84
C GLY A 212 -0.05 7.76 7.22
N ILE A 213 0.81 8.78 7.23
CA ILE A 213 2.21 8.64 6.83
C ILE A 213 3.05 8.14 8.00
N ALA A 214 3.61 6.94 7.88
CA ALA A 214 4.64 6.42 8.76
C ALA A 214 5.94 7.20 8.55
N LEU A 215 6.53 7.67 9.66
CA LEU A 215 7.74 8.49 9.62
C LEU A 215 8.97 7.64 9.96
N PRO A 216 10.07 7.77 9.22
CA PRO A 216 11.30 7.05 9.55
C PRO A 216 11.85 7.43 10.92
N GLN A 217 12.42 6.46 11.64
CA GLN A 217 13.12 6.74 12.89
C GLN A 217 14.34 7.65 12.65
N GLY A 218 14.50 8.67 13.50
CA GLY A 218 15.66 9.56 13.48
C GLY A 218 15.54 10.77 12.55
N VAL A 219 14.38 10.97 11.89
CA VAL A 219 14.07 12.24 11.22
C VAL A 219 13.43 13.21 12.21
N ARG A 220 13.55 14.50 11.92
CA ARG A 220 12.86 15.59 12.60
C ARG A 220 11.90 16.28 11.64
N LEU A 221 10.77 16.73 12.17
CA LEU A 221 9.81 17.55 11.44
C LEU A 221 10.01 19.03 11.77
N LEU A 222 9.50 19.91 10.92
CA LEU A 222 9.43 21.33 11.24
C LEU A 222 8.36 21.56 12.32
N PRO A 223 8.60 22.47 13.29
CA PRO A 223 7.57 22.84 14.24
C PRO A 223 6.43 23.59 13.53
N PRO A 224 5.20 23.55 14.07
CA PRO A 224 4.09 24.36 13.57
C PRO A 224 4.50 25.81 13.41
N LYS A 225 4.46 26.30 12.17
CA LYS A 225 4.66 27.72 11.85
C LYS A 225 4.19 27.97 10.41
N ARG A 226 3.53 29.09 10.15
CA ARG A 226 3.31 29.55 8.77
C ARG A 226 4.65 29.87 8.08
N ARG A 227 4.88 29.28 6.90
CA ARG A 227 6.12 29.45 6.12
C ARG A 227 5.81 29.64 4.64
N SER A 228 6.41 30.63 4.00
CA SER A 228 6.31 30.81 2.55
C SER A 228 7.56 30.29 1.84
N GLY A 229 7.41 29.81 0.61
CA GLY A 229 8.52 29.42 -0.26
C GLY A 229 8.40 28.02 -0.82
N ARG A 230 9.32 27.67 -1.73
CA ARG A 230 9.41 26.32 -2.30
C ARG A 230 9.92 25.33 -1.26
N LEU A 231 9.64 24.04 -1.46
CA LEU A 231 10.05 22.93 -0.59
C LEU A 231 11.52 22.99 -0.12
N ALA A 232 12.46 23.34 -1.00
CA ALA A 232 13.87 23.50 -0.66
C ALA A 232 14.13 24.61 0.38
N ALA A 233 13.34 25.70 0.33
CA ALA A 233 13.43 26.79 1.30
C ALA A 233 12.92 26.38 2.69
N LEU A 234 12.05 25.37 2.79
CA LEU A 234 11.59 24.84 4.08
C LEU A 234 12.69 24.04 4.78
N VAL A 235 13.57 23.37 4.03
CA VAL A 235 14.66 22.55 4.60
C VAL A 235 15.87 23.39 5.01
N ASP A 236 15.92 24.68 4.65
CA ASP A 236 16.85 25.77 5.08
C ASP A 236 18.22 25.34 5.67
N ALA A 237 19.31 25.81 5.04
CA ALA A 237 20.70 25.56 5.45
C ALA A 237 21.10 24.07 5.62
N ALA A 238 20.39 23.15 4.94
CA ALA A 238 20.72 21.74 4.98
C ALA A 238 21.80 21.34 3.94
N THR A 239 22.71 20.45 4.36
CA THR A 239 23.64 19.75 3.47
C THR A 239 22.99 18.47 2.95
N GLY A 240 23.34 18.02 1.74
CA GLY A 240 22.81 16.77 1.19
C GLY A 240 21.31 16.80 0.92
N LEU A 241 20.74 17.96 0.53
CA LEU A 241 19.32 18.09 0.24
C LEU A 241 18.91 17.17 -0.92
N LEU A 242 17.99 16.26 -0.64
CA LEU A 242 17.31 15.42 -1.64
C LEU A 242 15.83 15.76 -1.67
N SER A 243 15.26 15.76 -2.87
CA SER A 243 13.83 16.00 -3.08
C SER A 243 13.22 14.95 -3.99
N TYR A 244 11.93 14.72 -3.80
CA TYR A 244 11.07 13.93 -4.65
C TYR A 244 9.90 14.81 -5.09
N SER A 245 9.59 14.75 -6.39
CA SER A 245 8.40 15.36 -6.99
C SER A 245 7.45 14.27 -7.48
N PRO A 246 6.13 14.51 -7.51
CA PRO A 246 5.17 13.57 -8.07
C PRO A 246 5.55 13.12 -9.48
N GLY A 247 5.62 11.81 -9.67
CA GLY A 247 6.05 11.18 -10.93
C GLY A 247 7.54 10.88 -11.04
N ASP A 248 8.37 11.33 -10.08
CA ASP A 248 9.76 10.87 -9.99
C ASP A 248 9.81 9.34 -9.78
N PRO A 249 10.81 8.66 -10.34
CA PRO A 249 10.91 7.21 -10.21
C PRO A 249 11.18 6.82 -8.76
N LEU A 250 10.37 5.90 -8.24
CA LEU A 250 10.56 5.26 -6.94
C LEU A 250 11.18 3.87 -7.19
N PRO A 251 12.50 3.69 -7.07
CA PRO A 251 13.10 2.36 -7.19
C PRO A 251 12.51 1.43 -6.12
N TRP A 252 12.57 0.11 -6.34
CA TRP A 252 12.18 -0.87 -5.33
C TRP A 252 13.07 -0.73 -4.08
N ALA A 253 12.53 -1.02 -2.90
CA ALA A 253 13.33 -1.04 -1.69
C ALA A 253 14.18 -2.31 -1.70
N ASP A 254 15.47 -2.18 -1.41
CA ASP A 254 16.24 -3.35 -0.99
C ASP A 254 15.71 -3.76 0.39
N GLU A 255 15.06 -4.93 0.49
CA GLU A 255 14.46 -5.43 1.74
C GLU A 255 15.49 -5.53 2.88
N ASP A 256 16.77 -5.73 2.55
CA ASP A 256 17.89 -5.85 3.48
C ASP A 256 18.18 -4.56 4.28
N THR A 257 17.62 -3.40 3.92
CA THR A 257 17.71 -2.14 4.69
C THR A 257 16.34 -1.59 5.07
N ALA A 258 15.54 -2.44 5.73
CA ALA A 258 14.23 -2.03 6.24
C ALA A 258 14.31 -0.77 7.13
N THR A 259 13.56 0.26 6.74
CA THR A 259 13.46 1.52 7.50
C THR A 259 12.41 1.36 8.60
N ARG A 260 12.83 1.49 9.87
CA ARG A 260 11.89 1.46 11.00
C ARG A 260 11.08 2.74 11.07
N SER A 261 9.77 2.62 11.29
CA SER A 261 8.89 3.76 11.55
C SER A 261 8.91 4.16 13.03
N SER A 262 8.59 5.41 13.32
CA SER A 262 8.48 5.94 14.68
C SER A 262 7.47 7.09 14.74
N VAL A 263 6.76 7.21 15.87
CA VAL A 263 5.89 8.36 16.18
C VAL A 263 6.71 9.55 16.70
N ARG A 264 7.91 9.28 17.24
CA ARG A 264 8.82 10.27 17.84
C ARG A 264 9.03 11.55 17.03
N PRO A 265 9.13 11.53 15.68
CA PRO A 265 9.28 12.75 14.89
C PRO A 265 8.11 13.74 15.02
N ARG A 266 6.93 13.29 15.46
CA ARG A 266 5.75 14.14 15.74
C ARG A 266 5.77 14.76 17.14
N GLU A 267 6.74 14.41 18.00
CA GLU A 267 6.83 14.97 19.35
C GLU A 267 7.00 16.49 19.32
N LEU A 268 6.12 17.17 20.04
CA LEU A 268 6.11 18.61 20.31
C LEU A 268 5.93 18.81 21.82
N PRO A 269 6.20 20.01 22.36
CA PRO A 269 5.79 20.36 23.72
C PRO A 269 4.31 20.01 23.93
N MET A 270 4.02 19.20 24.95
CA MET A 270 2.66 18.74 25.23
C MET A 270 1.81 19.90 25.75
N ALA A 271 0.63 20.08 25.17
CA ALA A 271 -0.37 20.98 25.71
C ALA A 271 -0.98 20.40 27.01
N ASP A 272 -1.39 21.27 27.92
CA ASP A 272 -1.88 20.87 29.25
C ASP A 272 -3.11 19.94 29.19
N ASN A 273 -4.03 20.19 28.26
CA ASN A 273 -5.22 19.34 28.07
C ASN A 273 -5.64 19.27 26.59
N VAL A 274 -4.94 18.40 25.84
CA VAL A 274 -5.20 18.16 24.41
C VAL A 274 -6.67 17.81 24.14
N ALA A 275 -7.29 16.94 24.96
CA ALA A 275 -8.66 16.47 24.74
C ALA A 275 -9.70 17.60 24.90
N ARG A 276 -9.55 18.44 25.93
CA ARG A 276 -10.40 19.62 26.13
C ARG A 276 -10.30 20.60 24.98
N GLU A 277 -9.07 20.93 24.61
CA GLU A 277 -8.83 21.89 23.53
C GLU A 277 -9.33 21.36 22.17
N LEU A 278 -9.30 20.05 21.94
CA LEU A 278 -9.97 19.42 20.79
C LEU A 278 -11.48 19.54 20.85
N CYS A 279 -12.09 19.29 22.01
CA CYS A 279 -13.54 19.45 22.18
C CYS A 279 -13.96 20.90 21.90
N ASP A 280 -13.18 21.89 22.35
CA ASP A 280 -13.45 23.31 22.09
C ASP A 280 -13.28 23.64 20.60
N ALA A 281 -12.17 23.22 19.98
CA ALA A 281 -11.89 23.49 18.56
C ALA A 281 -12.91 22.86 17.61
N THR A 282 -13.46 21.69 17.95
CA THR A 282 -14.46 21.01 17.12
C THR A 282 -15.88 21.57 17.31
N ARG A 283 -16.22 22.16 18.47
CA ARG A 283 -17.61 22.50 18.85
C ARG A 283 -18.41 23.27 17.80
N SER A 284 -17.78 24.26 17.16
CA SER A 284 -18.45 25.17 16.21
C SER A 284 -17.90 25.05 14.79
N ARG A 285 -17.10 24.01 14.51
CA ARG A 285 -16.44 23.84 13.22
C ARG A 285 -17.44 23.32 12.19
N VAL A 286 -17.64 24.11 11.13
CA VAL A 286 -18.48 23.72 9.99
C VAL A 286 -17.70 22.77 9.09
N GLY A 287 -18.37 21.75 8.54
CA GLY A 287 -17.77 20.78 7.62
C GLY A 287 -17.12 19.55 8.28
N LEU A 288 -17.07 19.48 9.62
CA LEU A 288 -16.71 18.24 10.31
C LEU A 288 -17.91 17.27 10.36
N PRO A 289 -17.68 15.96 10.25
CA PRO A 289 -18.74 14.97 10.46
C PRO A 289 -19.19 14.98 11.92
N ARG A 290 -20.50 14.73 12.15
CA ARG A 290 -21.10 14.67 13.50
C ARG A 290 -20.29 13.80 14.48
N ARG A 291 -19.72 12.69 13.99
CA ARG A 291 -18.89 11.77 14.79
C ARG A 291 -17.68 12.45 15.42
N ALA A 292 -17.00 13.35 14.71
CA ALA A 292 -15.84 14.07 15.24
C ALA A 292 -16.21 14.88 16.49
N HIS A 293 -17.34 15.59 16.47
CA HIS A 293 -17.82 16.35 17.63
C HIS A 293 -18.17 15.46 18.82
N VAL A 294 -18.84 14.34 18.57
CA VAL A 294 -19.24 13.38 19.62
C VAL A 294 -18.01 12.77 20.27
N LEU A 295 -17.04 12.34 19.46
CA LEU A 295 -15.83 11.66 19.92
C LEU A 295 -14.85 12.61 20.62
N ALA A 296 -14.71 13.86 20.14
CA ALA A 296 -13.92 14.87 20.85
C ALA A 296 -14.52 15.19 22.23
N LYS A 297 -15.85 15.25 22.34
CA LYS A 297 -16.54 15.42 23.63
C LYS A 297 -16.36 14.21 24.54
N ALA A 298 -16.42 12.99 24.00
CA ALA A 298 -16.17 11.78 24.77
C ALA A 298 -14.73 11.73 25.31
N ALA A 299 -13.75 12.14 24.50
CA ALA A 299 -12.34 12.23 24.91
C ALA A 299 -12.12 13.22 26.06
N ASP A 300 -12.69 14.43 26.00
CA ASP A 300 -12.61 15.42 27.10
C ASP A 300 -13.28 14.91 28.39
N ALA A 301 -14.38 14.18 28.26
CA ALA A 301 -15.07 13.56 29.39
C ALA A 301 -14.36 12.33 29.97
N GLY A 302 -13.31 11.81 29.31
CA GLY A 302 -12.65 10.55 29.69
C GLY A 302 -13.53 9.31 29.50
N THR A 303 -14.55 9.40 28.64
CA THR A 303 -15.47 8.30 28.36
C THR A 303 -14.85 7.32 27.36
N ALA A 304 -14.93 6.02 27.65
CA ALA A 304 -14.48 5.00 26.73
C ALA A 304 -15.29 5.03 25.42
N VAL A 305 -14.59 4.97 24.29
CA VAL A 305 -15.16 4.91 22.94
C VAL A 305 -14.95 3.50 22.41
N VAL A 306 -15.98 2.92 21.81
CA VAL A 306 -15.88 1.59 21.17
C VAL A 306 -15.07 1.68 19.87
N GLU A 307 -14.29 0.64 19.55
CA GLU A 307 -13.36 0.67 18.40
C GLU A 307 -14.08 0.93 17.07
N ASP A 308 -15.27 0.38 16.86
CA ASP A 308 -16.07 0.60 15.63
C ASP A 308 -16.36 2.09 15.37
N GLU A 309 -16.58 2.88 16.43
CA GLU A 309 -16.80 4.32 16.30
C GLU A 309 -15.50 5.06 15.93
N ILE A 310 -14.36 4.57 16.42
CA ILE A 310 -13.04 5.08 16.06
C ILE A 310 -12.74 4.74 14.60
N ASP A 311 -13.07 3.53 14.13
CA ASP A 311 -12.88 3.12 12.74
C ASP A 311 -13.73 3.96 11.77
N LEU A 312 -14.99 4.25 12.12
CA LEU A 312 -15.82 5.15 11.32
C LEU A 312 -15.24 6.58 11.25
N LEU A 313 -14.61 7.06 12.33
CA LEU A 313 -13.89 8.33 12.30
C LEU A 313 -12.63 8.24 11.41
N ARG A 314 -11.90 7.12 11.43
CA ARG A 314 -10.73 6.89 10.56
C ARG A 314 -11.11 6.86 9.08
N VAL A 315 -12.29 6.35 8.72
CA VAL A 315 -12.82 6.44 7.34
C VAL A 315 -13.04 7.90 6.91
N HIS A 316 -13.63 8.73 7.78
CA HIS A 316 -13.77 10.16 7.51
C HIS A 316 -12.41 10.86 7.40
N LEU A 317 -11.45 10.49 8.25
CA LEU A 317 -10.08 10.99 8.19
C LEU A 317 -9.41 10.64 6.85
N ASP A 318 -9.55 9.39 6.38
CA ASP A 318 -8.97 8.97 5.11
C ASP A 318 -9.60 9.69 3.92
N THR A 319 -10.92 9.91 3.97
CA THR A 319 -11.63 10.72 2.97
C THR A 319 -11.09 12.15 2.93
N ALA A 320 -10.98 12.81 4.08
CA ALA A 320 -10.43 14.17 4.17
C ALA A 320 -8.96 14.23 3.73
N ARG A 321 -8.16 13.22 4.09
CA ARG A 321 -6.76 13.10 3.62
C ARG A 321 -6.70 12.98 2.11
N HIS A 322 -7.57 12.16 1.52
CA HIS A 322 -7.64 12.00 0.07
C HIS A 322 -8.02 13.32 -0.61
N GLU A 323 -9.00 14.05 -0.07
CA GLU A 323 -9.40 15.36 -0.59
C GLU A 323 -8.25 16.37 -0.54
N VAL A 324 -7.50 16.44 0.57
CA VAL A 324 -6.31 17.29 0.70
C VAL A 324 -5.29 16.96 -0.38
N VAL A 325 -4.99 15.68 -0.59
CA VAL A 325 -3.99 15.28 -1.60
C VAL A 325 -4.51 15.46 -3.03
N ALA A 326 -5.81 15.26 -3.28
CA ALA A 326 -6.41 15.42 -4.60
C ALA A 326 -6.41 16.89 -5.07
N HIS A 327 -6.54 17.85 -4.14
CA HIS A 327 -6.52 19.28 -4.45
C HIS A 327 -5.12 19.90 -4.37
N TYR A 328 -4.10 19.13 -3.99
CA TYR A 328 -2.72 19.59 -3.98
C TYR A 328 -2.26 20.03 -5.39
N PRO A 329 -1.58 21.19 -5.54
CA PRO A 329 -1.07 22.08 -4.47
C PRO A 329 -2.04 23.18 -4.01
N SER A 330 -3.23 23.29 -4.61
CA SER A 330 -4.20 24.37 -4.36
C SER A 330 -5.30 23.92 -3.39
N ILE A 331 -4.91 23.62 -2.16
CA ILE A 331 -5.79 23.04 -1.14
C ILE A 331 -6.64 24.13 -0.50
N ASP A 332 -7.93 23.87 -0.32
CA ASP A 332 -8.83 24.72 0.46
C ASP A 332 -8.44 24.68 1.95
N GLY A 333 -8.30 25.85 2.56
CA GLY A 333 -7.87 25.98 3.95
C GLY A 333 -8.82 25.32 4.95
N GLU A 334 -10.13 25.34 4.69
CA GLU A 334 -11.12 24.70 5.56
C GLU A 334 -11.01 23.18 5.51
N VAL A 335 -10.82 22.61 4.32
CA VAL A 335 -10.60 21.17 4.12
C VAL A 335 -9.33 20.72 4.85
N LEU A 336 -8.25 21.48 4.72
CA LEU A 336 -6.98 21.23 5.41
C LEU A 336 -7.14 21.23 6.94
N LEU A 337 -7.76 22.27 7.49
CA LEU A 337 -7.96 22.41 8.93
C LEU A 337 -8.92 21.33 9.48
N ASN A 338 -9.94 20.95 8.72
CA ASN A 338 -10.85 19.86 9.08
C ASN A 338 -10.11 18.51 9.09
N CYS A 339 -9.22 18.26 8.12
CA CYS A 339 -8.36 17.08 8.11
C CYS A 339 -7.46 17.02 9.37
N MET A 340 -6.88 18.15 9.79
CA MET A 340 -6.07 18.23 11.02
C MET A 340 -6.89 17.91 12.27
N LEU A 341 -8.11 18.46 12.40
CA LEU A 341 -8.98 18.16 13.55
C LEU A 341 -9.46 16.71 13.57
N LEU A 342 -9.77 16.13 12.40
CA LEU A 342 -10.10 14.70 12.30
C LEU A 342 -8.93 13.82 12.73
N ALA A 343 -7.72 14.14 12.26
CA ALA A 343 -6.50 13.43 12.64
C ALA A 343 -6.26 13.50 14.16
N ALA A 344 -6.36 14.70 14.72
CA ALA A 344 -6.14 14.90 16.15
C ALA A 344 -7.20 14.19 17.01
N THR A 345 -8.47 14.24 16.60
CA THR A 345 -9.56 13.55 17.30
C THR A 345 -9.38 12.03 17.26
N ALA A 346 -9.08 11.47 16.08
CA ALA A 346 -8.87 10.03 15.90
C ALA A 346 -7.69 9.52 16.74
N SER A 347 -6.57 10.24 16.76
CA SER A 347 -5.42 9.92 17.61
C SER A 347 -5.74 10.06 19.10
N SER A 348 -6.50 11.09 19.49
CA SER A 348 -6.88 11.30 20.89
C SER A 348 -7.73 10.15 21.43
N VAL A 349 -8.74 9.69 20.70
CA VAL A 349 -9.59 8.57 21.14
C VAL A 349 -8.89 7.21 21.05
N SER A 350 -7.86 7.10 20.21
CA SER A 350 -7.01 5.90 20.12
C SER A 350 -5.90 5.86 21.18
N GLY A 351 -5.79 6.88 22.04
CA GLY A 351 -4.75 6.97 23.07
C GLY A 351 -3.36 7.42 22.58
N ASP A 352 -3.24 7.87 21.33
CA ASP A 352 -1.99 8.44 20.79
C ASP A 352 -1.94 9.94 21.03
N ALA A 353 -1.54 10.31 22.25
CA ALA A 353 -1.43 11.70 22.67
C ALA A 353 -0.40 12.51 21.86
N VAL A 354 0.67 11.86 21.36
CA VAL A 354 1.72 12.53 20.58
C VAL A 354 1.17 12.97 19.23
N THR A 355 0.54 12.08 18.49
CA THR A 355 -0.05 12.40 17.19
C THR A 355 -1.24 13.34 17.35
N ALA A 356 -2.05 13.19 18.40
CA ALA A 356 -3.14 14.11 18.71
C ALA A 356 -2.63 15.55 18.93
N ASN A 357 -1.63 15.72 19.79
CA ASN A 357 -1.01 17.03 20.08
C ASN A 357 -0.38 17.63 18.81
N TYR A 358 0.30 16.82 18.00
CA TYR A 358 0.91 17.27 16.75
C TYR A 358 -0.09 17.91 15.79
N HIS A 359 -1.19 17.21 15.48
CA HIS A 359 -2.19 17.71 14.54
C HIS A 359 -2.96 18.92 15.11
N LEU A 360 -3.24 18.92 16.43
CA LEU A 360 -3.87 20.05 17.10
C LEU A 360 -2.98 21.31 17.09
N ALA A 361 -1.68 21.16 17.33
CA ALA A 361 -0.75 22.28 17.31
C ALA A 361 -0.64 22.91 15.91
N TRP A 362 -0.63 22.10 14.85
CA TRP A 362 -0.71 22.59 13.46
C TRP A 362 -2.04 23.28 13.16
N PHE A 363 -3.16 22.71 13.62
CA PHE A 363 -4.47 23.37 13.48
C PHE A 363 -4.48 24.75 14.14
N ARG A 364 -3.97 24.89 15.37
CA ARG A 364 -3.93 26.18 16.08
C ARG A 364 -3.13 27.23 15.32
N GLU A 365 -1.93 26.85 14.88
CA GLU A 365 -1.05 27.75 14.13
C GLU A 365 -1.65 28.20 12.79
N LEU A 366 -2.38 27.31 12.10
CA LEU A 366 -2.96 27.61 10.79
C LEU A 366 -4.39 28.14 10.83
N ASN A 367 -5.04 28.11 12.00
CA ASN A 367 -6.34 28.72 12.24
C ASN A 367 -6.23 30.12 12.89
N ALA A 368 -5.08 30.44 13.49
CA ALA A 368 -4.73 31.78 13.98
C ALA A 368 -4.40 32.74 12.82
#